data_AF-A0A953SHN0-F1
#
_entry.id   AF-A0A953SHN0-F1
#
_cell.length_a   1.000
_cell.length_b   1.000
_cell.length_c   1.000
_cell.angle_alpha   90.00
_cell.angle_beta   90.00
_cell.angle_gamma   90.00
#
_symmetry.space_group_name_H-M   'P 1'
#
loop_
_entity.id
_entity.type
_entity.pdbx_description
1 polymer ?
#
loop_
_entity_poly.entity_id
_entity_poly.type
_entity_poly.pdbx_seq_one_letter_code
_entity_poly.pdbx_strand_id
1 'polypeptide(L)'
;MIDRVLEHLVTLVAADTSDPPSTVRREHPAIAYCVQVLEAFGCDVMVEDLGGGCVNVRALRGKPGECGVLFNCHLDTVRADPGWRRNPFAVAVEGGRAYGLGSCDIKGAAACLLSAAETTDQPLAVLLTTDEEGGKGRCIEHFLKTRGFDPAIVVVAEPTRCAAVAQHRGFASFEVTFRGHAGHSSDTDAASGSATHAAIRWAQEALRLAEDGLADSRFNIGIIEGGTASN
;
A
#
# COMPACT_ATOMS: atom_id res chain seq x y z
N MET A 1 9.25 22.94 12.06
CA MET A 1 8.87 22.18 10.83
C MET A 1 8.91 20.68 11.11
N ILE A 2 10.06 20.10 11.48
CA ILE A 2 10.14 18.65 11.75
C ILE A 2 9.26 18.18 12.92
N ASP A 3 9.15 18.96 14.00
CA ASP A 3 8.31 18.60 15.15
C ASP A 3 6.85 18.46 14.75
N ARG A 4 6.36 19.35 13.87
CA ARG A 4 4.98 19.31 13.38
C ARG A 4 4.73 18.09 12.50
N VAL A 5 5.69 17.74 11.64
CA VAL A 5 5.65 16.49 10.87
C VAL A 5 5.58 15.29 11.82
N LEU A 6 6.37 15.27 12.89
CA LEU A 6 6.35 14.18 13.87
C LEU A 6 5.01 14.09 14.63
N GLU A 7 4.38 15.22 14.96
CA GLU A 7 3.04 15.23 15.57
C GLU A 7 1.97 14.61 14.67
N HIS A 8 1.97 14.96 13.37
CA HIS A 8 1.10 14.32 12.39
C HIS A 8 1.40 12.83 12.27
N LEU A 9 2.69 12.47 12.21
CA LEU A 9 3.11 11.09 12.07
C LEU A 9 2.67 10.23 13.25
N VAL A 10 2.83 10.72 14.48
CA VAL A 10 2.35 10.05 15.71
C VAL A 10 0.87 9.73 15.59
N THR A 11 0.07 10.71 15.15
CA THR A 11 -1.39 10.54 15.03
C THR A 11 -1.76 9.54 13.93
N LEU A 12 -1.13 9.64 12.76
CA LEU A 12 -1.39 8.73 11.64
C LEU A 12 -0.97 7.28 11.94
N VAL A 13 0.18 7.08 12.60
CA VAL A 13 0.68 5.74 12.96
C VAL A 13 -0.17 5.10 14.05
N ALA A 14 -0.72 5.89 14.99
CA ALA A 14 -1.59 5.38 16.05
C ALA A 14 -2.92 4.80 15.52
N ALA A 15 -3.35 5.23 14.35
CA ALA A 15 -4.54 4.69 13.69
C ALA A 15 -4.15 3.46 12.85
N ASP A 16 -4.64 2.28 13.25
CA ASP A 16 -4.41 1.04 12.51
C ASP A 16 -5.15 1.06 11.17
N THR A 17 -4.39 1.07 10.09
CA THR A 17 -4.89 1.07 8.71
C THR A 17 -4.36 -0.14 7.95
N SER A 18 -4.05 -1.24 8.64
CA SER A 18 -3.47 -2.43 8.05
C SER A 18 -4.37 -3.05 6.95
N ASP A 19 -3.82 -3.41 5.79
CA ASP A 19 -4.48 -4.16 4.70
C ASP A 19 -3.51 -5.26 4.20
N PRO A 20 -3.94 -6.53 4.01
CA PRO A 20 -5.27 -7.12 4.23
C PRO A 20 -5.52 -7.81 5.59
N PRO A 21 -6.76 -7.86 6.13
CA PRO A 21 -7.94 -7.14 5.64
C PRO A 21 -7.99 -5.72 6.21
N SER A 22 -8.26 -4.75 5.34
CA SER A 22 -8.57 -3.39 5.76
C SER A 22 -9.93 -3.30 6.46
N THR A 23 -9.94 -2.59 7.59
CA THR A 23 -11.15 -2.18 8.32
C THR A 23 -11.48 -0.71 8.11
N VAL A 24 -10.73 -0.02 7.24
CA VAL A 24 -10.87 1.42 7.04
C VAL A 24 -12.24 1.75 6.44
N ARG A 25 -12.87 2.80 6.97
CA ARG A 25 -14.14 3.37 6.52
C ARG A 25 -14.05 4.88 6.58
N ARG A 26 -15.05 5.59 6.05
CA ARG A 26 -15.13 7.06 6.12
C ARG A 26 -14.85 7.62 7.52
N GLU A 27 -15.39 7.00 8.57
CA GLU A 27 -15.28 7.49 9.95
C GLU A 27 -13.98 7.08 10.65
N HIS A 28 -13.07 6.42 9.93
CA HIS A 28 -11.83 5.92 10.52
C HIS A 28 -10.98 7.07 11.10
N PRO A 29 -10.35 6.91 12.27
CA PRO A 29 -9.60 8.00 12.92
C PRO A 29 -8.53 8.64 12.03
N ALA A 30 -7.82 7.86 11.22
CA ALA A 30 -6.84 8.38 10.26
C ALA A 30 -7.48 9.31 9.22
N ILE A 31 -8.65 8.93 8.72
CA ILE A 31 -9.40 9.70 7.70
C ILE A 31 -9.93 10.99 8.32
N ALA A 32 -10.59 10.88 9.47
CA ALA A 32 -11.13 12.03 10.21
C ALA A 32 -10.03 13.04 10.53
N TYR A 33 -8.85 12.57 10.95
CA TYR A 33 -7.71 13.44 11.24
C TYR A 33 -7.19 14.18 9.99
N CYS A 34 -6.99 13.47 8.88
CA CYS A 34 -6.55 14.09 7.63
C CYS A 34 -7.55 15.14 7.13
N VAL A 35 -8.86 14.84 7.18
CA VAL A 35 -9.93 15.78 6.82
C VAL A 35 -9.85 17.02 7.69
N GLN A 36 -9.83 16.85 9.02
CA GLN A 36 -9.78 17.96 9.96
C GLN A 36 -8.59 18.90 9.68
N VAL A 37 -7.39 18.34 9.46
CA VAL A 37 -6.20 19.16 9.19
C VAL A 37 -6.35 19.88 7.85
N LEU A 38 -6.72 19.18 6.78
CA LEU A 38 -6.80 19.77 5.43
C LEU A 38 -7.88 20.86 5.34
N GLU A 39 -9.05 20.65 5.96
CA GLU A 39 -10.12 21.65 6.03
C GLU A 39 -9.70 22.89 6.84
N ALA A 40 -9.02 22.69 7.98
CA ALA A 40 -8.56 23.77 8.84
C ALA A 40 -7.60 24.75 8.12
N PHE A 41 -6.91 24.28 7.07
CA PHE A 41 -5.99 25.08 6.26
C PHE A 41 -6.49 25.37 4.84
N GLY A 42 -7.82 25.42 4.69
CA GLY A 42 -8.48 26.01 3.53
C GLY A 42 -8.60 25.11 2.31
N CYS A 43 -8.45 23.79 2.47
CA CYS A 43 -8.78 22.85 1.41
C CYS A 43 -10.30 22.57 1.42
N ASP A 44 -10.91 22.51 0.24
CA ASP A 44 -12.17 21.81 0.03
C ASP A 44 -11.88 20.30 0.03
N VAL A 45 -12.49 19.57 0.97
CA VAL A 45 -12.19 18.16 1.22
C VAL A 45 -13.43 17.30 0.93
N MET A 46 -13.25 16.31 0.06
CA MET A 46 -14.25 15.30 -0.23
C MET A 46 -13.74 13.92 0.14
N VAL A 47 -14.52 13.20 0.95
CA VAL A 47 -14.26 11.81 1.29
C VAL A 47 -15.20 10.91 0.50
N GLU A 48 -14.65 9.90 -0.16
CA GLU A 48 -15.39 8.90 -0.94
C GLU A 48 -15.11 7.50 -0.38
N ASP A 49 -16.09 6.90 0.30
CA ASP A 49 -15.99 5.51 0.79
C ASP A 49 -16.51 4.56 -0.28
N LEU A 50 -15.62 3.73 -0.82
CA LEU A 50 -15.87 2.81 -1.92
C LEU A 50 -16.13 1.37 -1.41
N GLY A 51 -16.22 1.19 -0.08
CA GLY A 51 -16.39 -0.09 0.60
C GLY A 51 -15.16 -1.00 0.51
N GLY A 52 -15.13 -2.03 1.35
CA GLY A 52 -14.06 -3.04 1.35
C GLY A 52 -12.70 -2.53 1.83
N GLY A 53 -12.68 -1.46 2.64
CA GLY A 53 -11.46 -0.82 3.11
C GLY A 53 -10.93 0.29 2.20
N CYS A 54 -11.59 0.55 1.06
CA CYS A 54 -11.17 1.53 0.06
C CYS A 54 -11.84 2.88 0.31
N VAL A 55 -11.08 3.89 0.74
CA VAL A 55 -11.55 5.25 1.01
C VAL A 55 -10.60 6.25 0.35
N ASN A 56 -11.16 7.20 -0.40
CA ASN A 56 -10.41 8.35 -0.92
C ASN A 56 -10.67 9.58 -0.04
N VAL A 57 -9.61 10.34 0.25
CA VAL A 57 -9.71 11.73 0.72
C VAL A 57 -9.10 12.62 -0.35
N ARG A 58 -9.94 13.47 -0.95
CA ARG A 58 -9.55 14.41 -1.99
C ARG A 58 -9.59 15.80 -1.41
N ALA A 59 -8.46 16.50 -1.42
CA ALA A 59 -8.36 17.85 -0.89
C ALA A 59 -7.80 18.81 -1.95
N LEU A 60 -8.51 19.91 -2.18
CA LEU A 60 -8.11 20.95 -3.12
C LEU A 60 -8.17 22.32 -2.45
N ARG A 61 -7.07 23.06 -2.48
CA ARG A 61 -7.01 24.48 -2.16
C ARG A 61 -6.70 25.25 -3.44
N GLY A 62 -7.55 26.22 -3.78
CA GLY A 62 -7.56 26.86 -5.10
C GLY A 62 -8.55 26.19 -6.06
N LYS A 63 -8.47 26.48 -7.35
CA LYS A 63 -9.39 25.93 -8.36
C LYS A 63 -8.75 24.75 -9.12
N PRO A 64 -9.58 23.88 -9.74
CA PRO A 64 -9.08 22.85 -10.65
C PRO A 64 -8.17 23.46 -11.73
N GLY A 65 -7.03 22.84 -12.01
CA GLY A 65 -6.04 23.33 -12.97
C GLY A 65 -5.11 24.45 -12.45
N GLU A 66 -5.41 25.10 -11.32
CA GLU A 66 -4.46 26.03 -10.67
C GLU A 66 -3.39 25.28 -9.87
N CYS A 67 -3.70 24.06 -9.42
CA CYS A 67 -2.74 23.15 -8.80
C CYS A 67 -1.95 22.39 -9.87
N GLY A 68 -0.76 22.88 -10.21
CA GLY A 68 0.10 22.21 -11.20
C GLY A 68 0.56 20.80 -10.80
N VAL A 69 0.49 20.47 -9.50
CA VAL A 69 0.92 19.17 -8.96
C VAL A 69 -0.16 18.57 -8.07
N LEU A 70 -0.51 17.30 -8.31
CA LEU A 70 -1.29 16.46 -7.39
C LEU A 70 -0.33 15.55 -6.62
N PHE A 71 -0.39 15.59 -5.29
CA PHE A 71 0.31 14.64 -4.43
C PHE A 71 -0.62 13.49 -4.06
N ASN A 72 -0.19 12.26 -4.30
CA ASN A 72 -0.88 11.07 -3.83
C ASN A 72 -0.07 10.36 -2.75
N CYS A 73 -0.73 9.97 -1.66
CA CYS A 73 -0.17 9.11 -0.62
C CYS A 73 -1.21 8.07 -0.24
N HIS A 74 -0.81 6.82 -0.13
CA HIS A 74 -1.66 5.82 0.51
C HIS A 74 -1.51 5.92 2.05
N LEU A 75 -2.56 5.57 2.78
CA LEU A 75 -2.61 5.61 4.26
C LEU A 75 -2.69 4.22 4.86
N ASP A 76 -3.11 3.22 4.07
CA ASP A 76 -3.01 1.82 4.45
C ASP A 76 -1.55 1.40 4.62
N THR A 77 -1.36 0.34 5.39
CA THR A 77 -0.05 -0.25 5.63
C THR A 77 -0.15 -1.76 5.49
N VAL A 78 0.96 -2.45 5.24
CA VAL A 78 1.03 -3.88 5.56
C VAL A 78 0.73 -4.13 7.06
N ARG A 79 0.52 -5.41 7.42
CA ARG A 79 0.41 -5.81 8.83
C ARG A 79 1.73 -5.69 9.58
N ALA A 80 1.64 -5.42 10.87
CA ALA A 80 2.79 -5.56 11.76
C ALA A 80 3.29 -7.01 11.82
N ASP A 81 4.57 -7.20 11.59
CA ASP A 81 5.26 -8.48 11.78
C ASP A 81 5.35 -8.85 13.29
N PRO A 82 5.29 -10.13 13.68
CA PRO A 82 5.48 -10.54 15.07
C PRO A 82 6.84 -10.15 15.68
N GLY A 83 7.85 -9.87 14.85
CA GLY A 83 9.20 -9.49 15.26
C GLY A 83 9.37 -8.04 15.70
N TRP A 84 8.31 -7.23 15.73
CA TRP A 84 8.36 -5.86 16.24
C TRP A 84 8.84 -5.82 17.70
N ARG A 85 9.92 -5.09 17.96
CA ARG A 85 10.51 -4.91 19.31
C ARG A 85 9.82 -3.82 20.14
N ARG A 86 8.97 -3.02 19.49
CA ARG A 86 8.23 -1.89 20.05
C ARG A 86 6.78 -2.00 19.59
N ASN A 87 5.87 -1.29 20.22
CA ASN A 87 4.50 -1.21 19.71
C ASN A 87 4.52 -0.59 18.30
N PRO A 88 4.06 -1.29 17.24
CA PRO A 88 4.04 -0.78 15.87
C PRO A 88 3.20 0.48 15.71
N PHE A 89 2.16 0.66 16.54
CA PHE A 89 1.23 1.78 16.49
C PHE A 89 1.59 2.92 17.45
N ALA A 90 2.81 2.92 18.02
CA ALA A 90 3.30 4.00 18.86
C ALA A 90 4.65 4.48 18.34
N VAL A 91 4.68 5.70 17.77
CA VAL A 91 5.91 6.26 17.21
C VAL A 91 6.95 6.45 18.32
N ALA A 92 8.12 5.84 18.15
CA ALA A 92 9.29 6.09 18.98
C ALA A 92 10.35 6.83 18.16
N VAL A 93 10.89 7.92 18.68
CA VAL A 93 11.99 8.66 18.04
C VAL A 93 13.29 8.34 18.77
N GLU A 94 14.23 7.72 18.08
CA GLU A 94 15.51 7.28 18.65
C GLU A 94 16.61 7.33 17.58
N GLY A 95 17.79 7.83 17.94
CA GLY A 95 18.95 7.84 17.03
C GLY A 95 18.70 8.58 15.71
N GLY A 96 17.87 9.62 15.72
CA GLY A 96 17.50 10.39 14.52
C GLY A 96 16.52 9.68 13.59
N ARG A 97 15.83 8.62 14.05
CA ARG A 97 14.83 7.88 13.28
C ARG A 97 13.52 7.81 14.04
N ALA A 98 12.41 7.87 13.30
CA ALA A 98 11.08 7.56 13.82
C ALA A 98 10.74 6.11 13.48
N TYR A 99 10.32 5.35 14.50
CA TYR A 99 9.93 3.94 14.39
C TYR A 99 8.44 3.82 14.63
N GLY A 100 7.71 3.31 13.64
CA GLY A 100 6.27 3.04 13.69
C GLY A 100 5.80 2.41 12.38
N LEU A 101 4.76 1.60 12.41
CA LEU A 101 4.24 0.94 11.22
C LEU A 101 3.71 2.01 10.25
N GLY A 102 4.19 1.92 9.02
CA GLY A 102 3.95 2.91 7.98
C GLY A 102 4.72 4.23 8.11
N SER A 103 5.63 4.37 9.08
CA SER A 103 6.44 5.60 9.22
C SER A 103 7.34 5.86 8.01
N CYS A 104 7.88 4.79 7.41
CA CYS A 104 8.61 4.86 6.15
C CYS A 104 7.68 4.74 4.94
N ASP A 105 6.59 3.97 5.06
CA ASP A 105 5.76 3.52 3.93
C ASP A 105 4.25 3.58 4.27
N ILE A 106 3.55 4.67 3.97
CA ILE A 106 4.11 5.96 3.55
C ILE A 106 3.57 7.14 4.37
N LYS A 107 3.08 6.87 5.59
CA LYS A 107 2.53 7.88 6.53
C LYS A 107 3.51 9.01 6.84
N GLY A 108 4.82 8.78 6.73
CA GLY A 108 5.83 9.83 6.80
C GLY A 108 5.65 10.92 5.74
N ALA A 109 5.38 10.54 4.49
CA ALA A 109 5.10 11.50 3.43
C ALA A 109 3.74 12.20 3.63
N ALA A 110 2.71 11.45 4.05
CA ALA A 110 1.42 12.03 4.39
C ALA A 110 1.55 13.10 5.49
N ALA A 111 2.33 12.83 6.55
CA ALA A 111 2.62 13.78 7.61
C ALA A 111 3.35 15.05 7.11
N CYS A 112 4.29 14.90 6.18
CA CYS A 112 4.93 16.03 5.50
C CYS A 112 3.93 16.85 4.69
N LEU A 113 3.02 16.22 3.95
CA LEU A 113 1.98 16.91 3.17
C LEU A 113 1.02 17.68 4.07
N LEU A 114 0.58 17.07 5.18
CA LEU A 114 -0.27 17.73 6.18
C LEU A 114 0.44 18.96 6.73
N SER A 115 1.71 18.84 7.17
CA SER A 115 2.48 19.98 7.65
C SER A 115 2.67 21.04 6.57
N ALA A 116 2.91 20.66 5.31
CA ALA A 116 3.05 21.60 4.21
C ALA A 116 1.77 22.43 4.01
N ALA A 117 0.59 21.78 4.06
CA ALA A 117 -0.70 22.44 3.97
C ALA A 117 -0.88 23.54 5.02
N GLU A 118 -0.35 23.34 6.24
CA GLU A 118 -0.42 24.33 7.32
C GLU A 118 0.53 25.54 7.14
N THR A 119 1.62 25.36 6.40
CA THR A 119 2.70 26.35 6.31
C THR A 119 2.66 27.24 5.07
N THR A 120 1.73 26.98 4.15
CA THR A 120 1.60 27.73 2.90
C THR A 120 0.15 27.92 2.55
N ASP A 121 -0.20 29.06 1.95
CA ASP A 121 -1.54 29.34 1.40
C ASP A 121 -1.61 29.10 -0.12
N GLN A 122 -0.53 28.55 -0.72
CA GLN A 122 -0.47 28.29 -2.16
C GLN A 122 -1.46 27.19 -2.58
N PRO A 123 -1.88 27.17 -3.86
CA PRO A 123 -2.71 26.09 -4.39
C PRO A 123 -2.12 24.71 -4.07
N LEU A 124 -2.97 23.81 -3.58
CA LEU A 124 -2.59 22.48 -3.12
C LEU A 124 -3.61 21.45 -3.57
N ALA A 125 -3.13 20.33 -4.12
CA ALA A 125 -3.95 19.18 -4.48
C ALA A 125 -3.39 17.91 -3.83
N VAL A 126 -4.22 17.23 -3.04
CA VAL A 126 -3.86 16.00 -2.33
C VAL A 126 -4.92 14.92 -2.57
N LEU A 127 -4.47 13.71 -2.86
CA LEU A 127 -5.28 12.49 -2.89
C LEU A 127 -4.70 11.49 -1.89
N LEU A 128 -5.45 11.19 -0.82
CA LEU A 128 -5.11 10.12 0.10
C LEU A 128 -5.95 8.88 -0.22
N THR A 129 -5.30 7.72 -0.33
CA THR A 129 -5.92 6.41 -0.66
C THR A 129 -5.68 5.40 0.46
N THR A 130 -6.38 4.25 0.45
CA THR A 130 -6.30 3.27 1.56
C THR A 130 -6.33 1.81 1.09
N ASP A 131 -5.85 1.53 -0.13
CA ASP A 131 -5.94 0.20 -0.73
C ASP A 131 -4.75 -0.19 -1.64
N GLU A 132 -3.61 0.45 -1.45
CA GLU A 132 -2.39 0.21 -2.24
C GLU A 132 -1.78 -1.14 -1.84
N GLU A 133 -1.58 -1.37 -0.55
CA GLU A 133 -0.86 -2.52 0.02
C GLU A 133 -1.67 -3.82 -0.15
N GLY A 134 -3.00 -3.68 -0.15
CA GLY A 134 -3.93 -4.76 -0.45
C GLY A 134 -4.04 -5.11 -1.93
N GLY A 135 -3.44 -4.32 -2.83
CA GLY A 135 -3.43 -4.54 -4.27
C GLY A 135 -4.81 -4.44 -4.93
N LYS A 136 -5.77 -3.73 -4.32
CA LYS A 136 -7.15 -3.65 -4.83
C LYS A 136 -7.27 -2.62 -5.96
N GLY A 137 -6.49 -1.54 -5.91
CA GLY A 137 -6.44 -0.48 -6.92
C GLY A 137 -7.74 0.32 -7.12
N ARG A 138 -8.77 0.09 -6.29
CA ARG A 138 -10.12 0.66 -6.47
C ARG A 138 -10.12 2.16 -6.23
N CYS A 139 -9.35 2.64 -5.25
CA CYS A 139 -9.23 4.07 -4.96
C CYS A 139 -8.74 4.87 -6.18
N ILE A 140 -7.66 4.41 -6.81
CA ILE A 140 -7.08 5.07 -7.99
C ILE A 140 -7.98 4.90 -9.21
N GLU A 141 -8.51 3.70 -9.47
CA GLU A 141 -9.46 3.47 -10.57
C GLU A 141 -10.70 4.36 -10.48
N HIS A 142 -11.23 4.55 -9.27
CA HIS A 142 -12.35 5.46 -9.02
C HIS A 142 -11.91 6.90 -9.28
N PHE A 143 -10.79 7.35 -8.70
CA PHE A 143 -10.27 8.70 -8.86
C PHE A 143 -10.08 9.09 -10.34
N LEU A 144 -9.51 8.20 -11.16
CA LEU A 144 -9.30 8.45 -12.60
C LEU A 144 -10.59 8.68 -13.39
N LYS A 145 -11.74 8.22 -12.88
CA LYS A 145 -13.07 8.45 -13.47
C LYS A 145 -13.71 9.76 -12.98
N THR A 146 -13.16 10.35 -11.92
CA THR A 146 -13.64 11.62 -11.36
C THR A 146 -13.00 12.82 -12.05
N ARG A 147 -13.64 13.99 -11.91
CA ARG A 147 -13.12 15.29 -12.40
C ARG A 147 -12.80 16.19 -11.21
N GLY A 148 -12.02 17.25 -11.44
CA GLY A 148 -11.88 18.35 -10.46
C GLY A 148 -10.48 18.65 -9.96
N PHE A 149 -9.43 17.99 -10.46
CA PHE A 149 -8.04 18.36 -10.12
C PHE A 149 -7.27 18.93 -11.32
N ASP A 150 -7.37 18.27 -12.48
CA ASP A 150 -6.65 18.64 -13.72
C ASP A 150 -5.14 18.95 -13.52
N PRO A 151 -4.38 18.06 -12.84
CA PRO A 151 -2.98 18.34 -12.52
C PRO A 151 -2.08 18.18 -13.76
N ALA A 152 -1.05 19.02 -13.87
CA ALA A 152 -0.02 18.86 -14.91
C ALA A 152 0.98 17.72 -14.55
N ILE A 153 1.21 17.49 -13.26
CA ILE A 153 2.12 16.46 -12.73
C ILE A 153 1.44 15.74 -11.56
N VAL A 154 1.64 14.43 -11.47
CA VAL A 154 1.27 13.64 -10.28
C VAL A 154 2.54 13.15 -9.60
N VAL A 155 2.65 13.40 -8.30
CA VAL A 155 3.73 12.87 -7.44
C VAL A 155 3.10 11.83 -6.52
N VAL A 156 3.39 10.55 -6.79
CA VAL A 156 3.03 9.45 -5.90
C VAL A 156 4.13 9.30 -4.87
N ALA A 157 3.79 9.40 -3.59
CA ALA A 157 4.75 9.25 -2.52
C ALA A 157 5.04 7.77 -2.27
N GLU A 158 6.32 7.44 -2.26
CA GLU A 158 6.90 6.13 -1.97
C GLU A 158 8.28 6.36 -1.33
N PRO A 159 8.88 5.37 -0.63
CA PRO A 159 10.18 5.52 0.02
C PRO A 159 11.34 5.50 -0.99
N THR A 160 11.50 6.60 -1.73
CA THR A 160 12.53 6.78 -2.77
C THR A 160 13.84 7.41 -2.26
N ARG A 161 14.02 7.47 -0.93
CA ARG A 161 15.11 8.24 -0.29
C ARG A 161 15.12 9.71 -0.72
N CYS A 162 13.94 10.31 -0.88
CA CYS A 162 13.74 11.68 -1.33
C CYS A 162 14.30 11.96 -2.75
N ALA A 163 14.44 10.94 -3.60
CA ALA A 163 14.78 11.11 -5.01
C ALA A 163 13.52 11.02 -5.89
N ALA A 164 13.46 11.82 -6.95
CA ALA A 164 12.41 11.69 -7.95
C ALA A 164 12.67 10.44 -8.80
N VAL A 165 11.79 9.45 -8.71
CA VAL A 165 11.86 8.21 -9.49
C VAL A 165 10.80 8.27 -10.59
N ALA A 166 11.23 8.22 -11.85
CA ALA A 166 10.34 8.34 -13.01
C ALA A 166 9.89 6.98 -13.58
N GLN A 167 10.47 5.88 -13.11
CA GLN A 167 10.24 4.54 -13.65
C GLN A 167 10.34 3.49 -12.55
N HIS A 168 9.42 2.53 -12.55
CA HIS A 168 9.50 1.29 -11.79
C HIS A 168 9.13 0.11 -12.69
N ARG A 169 9.31 -1.12 -12.20
CA ARG A 169 8.84 -2.32 -12.92
C ARG A 169 7.33 -2.47 -12.72
N GLY A 170 6.65 -3.06 -13.69
CA GLY A 170 5.29 -3.55 -13.47
C GLY A 170 5.27 -4.71 -12.48
N PHE A 171 4.09 -5.01 -11.95
CA PHE A 171 3.86 -6.10 -11.01
C PHE A 171 2.70 -6.97 -11.49
N ALA A 172 2.80 -8.28 -11.29
CA ALA A 172 1.73 -9.24 -11.53
C ALA A 172 1.79 -10.34 -10.47
N SER A 173 0.64 -10.67 -9.89
CA SER A 173 0.48 -11.79 -8.95
C SER A 173 -0.48 -12.82 -9.55
N PHE A 174 -0.21 -14.10 -9.28
CA PHE A 174 -1.00 -15.22 -9.77
C PHE A 174 -1.29 -16.18 -8.63
N GLU A 175 -2.54 -16.64 -8.53
CA GLU A 175 -2.89 -17.81 -7.74
C GLU A 175 -2.95 -19.03 -8.67
N VAL A 176 -2.16 -20.06 -8.39
CA VAL A 176 -2.09 -21.27 -9.19
C VAL A 176 -2.52 -22.47 -8.34
N THR A 177 -3.63 -23.10 -8.72
CA THR A 177 -4.13 -24.31 -8.06
C THR A 177 -3.75 -25.56 -8.85
N PHE A 178 -2.98 -26.46 -8.23
CA PHE A 178 -2.70 -27.79 -8.76
C PHE A 178 -3.73 -28.79 -8.22
N ARG A 179 -4.28 -29.63 -9.10
CA ARG A 179 -5.24 -30.67 -8.73
C ARG A 179 -4.66 -32.05 -8.98
N GLY A 180 -4.93 -32.96 -8.06
CA GLY A 180 -4.48 -34.34 -8.09
C GLY A 180 -5.55 -35.30 -7.59
N HIS A 181 -5.21 -36.57 -7.49
CA HIS A 181 -6.06 -37.61 -6.93
C HIS A 181 -5.58 -37.96 -5.54
N ALA A 182 -6.51 -38.04 -4.58
CA ALA A 182 -6.21 -38.53 -3.24
C ALA A 182 -5.95 -40.04 -3.31
N GLY A 183 -4.89 -40.50 -2.64
CA GLY A 183 -4.47 -41.90 -2.64
C GLY A 183 -3.37 -42.10 -1.60
N HIS A 184 -2.95 -43.35 -1.43
CA HIS A 184 -1.83 -43.66 -0.55
C HIS A 184 -0.53 -43.48 -1.36
N SER A 185 0.50 -42.92 -0.75
CA SER A 185 1.82 -42.69 -1.37
C SER A 185 2.52 -43.97 -1.84
N SER A 186 2.05 -45.14 -1.40
CA SER A 186 2.51 -46.45 -1.88
C SER A 186 1.82 -46.92 -3.16
N ASP A 187 0.77 -46.24 -3.62
CA ASP A 187 0.04 -46.61 -4.83
C ASP A 187 0.93 -46.36 -6.06
N THR A 188 0.75 -47.19 -7.09
CA THR A 188 1.61 -47.19 -8.28
C THR A 188 1.57 -45.87 -9.07
N ASP A 189 0.49 -45.10 -8.92
CA ASP A 189 0.25 -43.83 -9.61
C ASP A 189 0.45 -42.60 -8.70
N ALA A 190 0.88 -42.77 -7.44
CA ALA A 190 1.05 -41.70 -6.46
C ALA A 190 1.96 -40.56 -6.96
N ALA A 191 3.01 -40.90 -7.73
CA ALA A 191 3.95 -39.92 -8.29
C ALA A 191 3.29 -38.97 -9.31
N SER A 192 2.36 -39.49 -10.11
CA SER A 192 1.60 -38.73 -11.12
C SER A 192 0.31 -38.11 -10.57
N GLY A 193 -0.31 -38.74 -9.58
CA GLY A 193 -1.58 -38.31 -9.00
C GLY A 193 -1.44 -37.17 -7.98
N SER A 194 -0.25 -36.96 -7.40
CA SER A 194 -0.04 -35.93 -6.38
C SER A 194 -0.01 -34.50 -6.92
N ALA A 195 -0.92 -33.66 -6.41
CA ALA A 195 -0.93 -32.22 -6.68
C ALA A 195 0.36 -31.54 -6.19
N THR A 196 0.90 -31.96 -5.05
CA THR A 196 2.15 -31.43 -4.49
C THR A 196 3.33 -31.74 -5.41
N HIS A 197 3.40 -32.95 -5.98
CA HIS A 197 4.44 -33.27 -6.97
C HIS A 197 4.30 -32.46 -8.25
N ALA A 198 3.07 -32.19 -8.72
CA ALA A 198 2.85 -31.32 -9.87
C ALA A 198 3.31 -29.87 -9.59
N ALA A 199 2.99 -29.34 -8.41
CA ALA A 199 3.44 -28.02 -7.98
C ALA A 199 4.97 -27.91 -7.92
N ILE A 200 5.66 -28.92 -7.37
CA ILE A 200 7.13 -28.96 -7.30
C ILE A 200 7.75 -28.97 -8.71
N ARG A 201 7.24 -29.82 -9.61
CA ARG A 201 7.74 -29.88 -11.00
C ARG A 201 7.55 -28.56 -11.74
N TRP A 202 6.38 -27.94 -11.58
CA TRP A 202 6.11 -26.62 -12.15
C TRP A 202 7.05 -25.56 -11.57
N ALA A 203 7.24 -25.54 -10.25
CA ALA A 203 8.09 -24.57 -9.56
C ALA A 203 9.55 -24.67 -10.02
N GLN A 204 10.07 -25.89 -10.18
CA GLN A 204 11.41 -26.13 -10.71
C GLN A 204 11.59 -25.54 -12.11
N GLU A 205 10.64 -25.79 -13.02
CA GLU A 205 10.73 -25.27 -14.38
C GLU A 205 10.53 -23.74 -14.43
N ALA A 206 9.61 -23.20 -13.63
CA ALA A 206 9.38 -21.76 -13.54
C ALA A 206 10.62 -21.01 -13.03
N LEU A 207 11.29 -21.53 -12.01
CA LEU A 207 12.54 -20.96 -11.49
C LEU A 207 13.66 -21.04 -12.54
N ARG A 208 13.81 -22.17 -13.21
CA ARG A 208 14.79 -22.33 -14.30
C ARG A 208 14.58 -21.30 -15.42
N LEU A 209 13.33 -21.14 -15.88
CA LEU A 209 12.99 -20.15 -16.90
C LEU A 209 13.22 -18.71 -16.42
N ALA A 210 12.98 -18.42 -15.14
CA ALA A 210 13.24 -17.12 -14.58
C ALA A 210 14.74 -16.79 -14.52
N GLU A 211 15.58 -17.76 -14.19
CA GLU A 211 17.04 -17.63 -14.19
C GLU A 211 17.60 -17.48 -15.61
N ASP A 212 17.07 -18.23 -16.58
CA ASP A 212 17.58 -18.28 -17.95
C ASP A 212 17.08 -17.13 -18.85
N GLY A 213 15.87 -16.62 -18.61
CA GLY A 213 15.11 -15.88 -19.64
C GLY A 213 14.55 -14.52 -19.23
N LEU A 214 14.67 -14.10 -17.97
CA LEU A 214 14.11 -12.85 -17.47
C LEU A 214 15.22 -11.87 -17.09
N ALA A 215 15.91 -11.32 -18.10
CA ALA A 215 17.02 -10.37 -17.90
C ALA A 215 16.64 -9.20 -16.96
N ASP A 216 15.39 -8.76 -17.03
CA ASP A 216 14.88 -7.61 -16.27
C ASP A 216 13.66 -7.92 -15.38
N SER A 217 12.98 -9.05 -15.54
CA SER A 217 11.84 -9.36 -14.67
C SER A 217 12.32 -10.02 -13.38
N ARG A 218 11.61 -9.76 -12.28
CA ARG A 218 11.80 -10.49 -11.02
C ARG A 218 10.67 -11.49 -10.86
N PHE A 219 11.02 -12.73 -10.56
CA PHE A 219 10.07 -13.81 -10.31
C PHE A 219 10.24 -14.30 -8.88
N ASN A 220 9.12 -14.61 -8.22
CA ASN A 220 9.09 -15.09 -6.86
C ASN A 220 7.90 -16.04 -6.68
N ILE A 221 8.14 -17.19 -6.05
CA ILE A 221 7.09 -18.07 -5.54
C ILE A 221 6.95 -17.73 -4.05
N GLY A 222 5.97 -16.87 -3.73
CA GLY A 222 5.83 -16.32 -2.38
C GLY A 222 5.23 -17.29 -1.36
N ILE A 223 4.29 -18.14 -1.79
CA ILE A 223 3.54 -19.05 -0.92
C ILE A 223 3.34 -20.39 -1.64
N ILE A 224 3.53 -21.51 -0.93
CA ILE A 224 3.14 -22.85 -1.36
C ILE A 224 2.43 -23.54 -0.20
N GLU A 225 1.18 -23.93 -0.41
CA GLU A 225 0.36 -24.63 0.58
C GLU A 225 -0.28 -25.88 -0.06
N GLY A 226 -0.25 -27.01 0.64
CA GLY A 226 -0.86 -28.25 0.16
C GLY A 226 -0.46 -29.50 0.95
N GLY A 227 -1.23 -30.58 0.76
CA GLY A 227 -1.08 -31.85 1.47
C GLY A 227 -1.92 -31.94 2.75
N THR A 228 -2.11 -33.18 3.23
CA THR A 228 -2.91 -33.47 4.44
C THR A 228 -2.14 -34.38 5.41
N ALA A 229 -1.44 -35.39 4.88
CA ALA A 229 -0.63 -36.34 5.64
C ALA A 229 0.69 -36.59 4.89
N SER A 230 1.65 -37.22 5.57
CA SER A 230 2.96 -37.55 4.98
C SER A 230 2.87 -38.62 3.89
N ASN A 231 1.85 -39.47 3.92
CA ASN A 231 1.71 -40.65 3.08
C ASN A 231 0.29 -40.81 2.55
#